data_AF-A0A645G5U6-F1
#
_entry.id   AF-A0A645G5U6-F1
#
_cell.length_a   1.000
_cell.length_b   1.000
_cell.length_c   1.000
_cell.angle_alpha   90.00
_cell.angle_beta   90.00
_cell.angle_gamma   90.00
#
_symmetry.space_group_name_H-M   'P 1'
#
loop_
_entity.id
_entity.type
_entity.pdbx_description
1 polymer ?
#
loop_
_entity_poly.entity_id
_entity_poly.type
_entity_poly.pdbx_seq_one_letter_code
_entity_poly.pdbx_strand_id
1 'polypeptide(L)'
;MASTYADAARHAGAEVRLLELGEMQFDPILRHGYEHSQPLEADLRGAQVDISWAQHLVWVYPIWWGGLPALLKGFLDRIFLPGFAFKYRANSALWDRLLAGRTAELLVTMDFPPWYYRWIQRQPGHRQMKQSILEFSGIRPVHVHSFGPVVKSSAARRAAWIERVRTLGTRAGLL
;
A
#
# COMPACT_ATOMS: atom_id res chain seq x y z
N MET A 1 -12.20 -7.50 -1.21
CA MET A 1 -10.80 -7.83 -1.60
C MET A 1 -9.91 -7.88 -0.37
N ALA A 2 -9.80 -6.82 0.45
CA ALA A 2 -8.97 -6.84 1.66
C ALA A 2 -9.35 -7.96 2.65
N SER A 3 -10.64 -8.07 3.03
CA SER A 3 -11.14 -9.15 3.88
C SER A 3 -10.83 -10.53 3.32
N THR A 4 -11.15 -10.76 2.04
CA THR A 4 -10.83 -12.01 1.32
C THR A 4 -9.37 -12.41 1.43
N TYR A 5 -8.44 -11.47 1.24
CA TYR A 5 -7.01 -11.73 1.35
C TYR A 5 -6.64 -12.07 2.79
N ALA A 6 -7.05 -11.22 3.74
CA ALA A 6 -6.74 -11.37 5.15
C ALA A 6 -7.25 -12.71 5.71
N ASP A 7 -8.49 -13.08 5.39
CA ASP A 7 -9.08 -14.35 5.80
C ASP A 7 -8.30 -15.52 5.21
N ALA A 8 -7.97 -15.49 3.92
CA ALA A 8 -7.22 -16.56 3.28
C ALA A 8 -5.80 -16.72 3.87
N ALA A 9 -5.14 -15.61 4.20
CA ALA A 9 -3.83 -15.62 4.85
C ALA A 9 -3.90 -16.18 6.28
N ARG A 10 -4.92 -15.78 7.07
CA ARG A 10 -5.15 -16.33 8.42
C ARG A 10 -5.40 -17.83 8.38
N HIS A 11 -6.25 -18.30 7.47
CA HIS A 11 -6.53 -19.73 7.31
C HIS A 11 -5.30 -20.55 6.91
N ALA A 12 -4.34 -19.93 6.22
CA ALA A 12 -3.09 -20.56 5.82
C ALA A 12 -1.99 -20.51 6.90
N GLY A 13 -2.20 -19.76 7.99
CA GLY A 13 -1.32 -19.77 9.17
C GLY A 13 -0.70 -18.41 9.54
N ALA A 14 -0.90 -17.35 8.75
CA ALA A 14 -0.36 -16.04 9.09
C ALA A 14 -1.15 -15.34 10.21
N GLU A 15 -0.43 -14.67 11.11
CA GLU A 15 -1.02 -13.62 11.92
C GLU A 15 -1.28 -12.40 11.03
N VAL A 16 -2.48 -11.82 11.10
CA VAL A 16 -2.89 -10.72 10.21
C VAL A 16 -3.57 -9.62 11.00
N ARG A 17 -2.95 -8.43 10.97
CA ARG A 17 -3.54 -7.16 11.42
C ARG A 17 -4.15 -6.44 10.22
N LEU A 18 -5.42 -6.05 10.36
CA LEU A 18 -6.17 -5.35 9.31
C LEU A 18 -6.43 -3.93 9.77
N LEU A 19 -6.10 -2.97 8.91
CA LEU A 19 -6.33 -1.55 9.12
C LEU A 19 -7.28 -1.02 8.05
N GLU A 20 -8.38 -0.41 8.49
CA GLU A 20 -9.40 0.18 7.62
C GLU A 20 -9.21 1.69 7.57
N LEU A 21 -8.49 2.15 6.55
CA LEU A 21 -8.09 3.55 6.44
C LEU A 21 -9.27 4.54 6.46
N GLY A 22 -10.43 4.13 5.94
CA GLY A 22 -11.65 4.96 5.93
C GLY A 22 -12.22 5.26 7.32
N GLU A 23 -11.91 4.42 8.30
CA GLU A 23 -12.43 4.53 9.67
C GLU A 23 -11.43 5.24 10.62
N MET A 24 -10.19 5.44 10.17
CA MET A 24 -9.15 6.09 10.97
C MET A 24 -9.41 7.58 11.17
N GLN A 25 -9.07 8.07 12.36
CA GLN A 25 -9.20 9.47 12.77
C GLN A 25 -7.81 10.14 12.80
N PHE A 26 -7.51 10.92 11.77
CA PHE A 26 -6.27 11.69 11.65
C PHE A 26 -6.42 12.87 10.68
N ASP A 27 -5.55 13.87 10.78
CA ASP A 27 -5.43 14.92 9.77
C ASP A 27 -4.59 14.38 8.58
N PRO A 28 -5.17 14.20 7.38
CA PRO A 28 -4.44 13.69 6.22
C PRO A 28 -3.51 14.73 5.59
N ILE A 29 -3.50 15.97 6.07
CA ILE A 29 -2.66 17.04 5.54
C ILE A 29 -1.37 17.14 6.35
N LEU A 30 -0.22 17.00 5.68
CA LEU A 30 1.08 17.37 6.24
C LEU A 30 1.25 18.89 6.14
N ARG A 31 0.89 19.62 7.21
CA ARG A 31 0.67 21.08 7.14
C ARG A 31 1.95 21.91 6.95
N HIS A 32 3.06 21.45 7.52
CA HIS A 32 4.30 22.22 7.63
C HIS A 32 5.49 21.52 6.97
N GLY A 33 5.21 20.55 6.08
CA GLY A 33 6.26 19.69 5.53
C GLY A 33 7.06 19.02 6.65
N TYR A 34 8.38 19.06 6.53
CA TYR A 34 9.31 18.51 7.54
C TYR A 34 9.95 19.59 8.44
N GLU A 35 9.56 20.86 8.29
CA GLU A 35 10.13 21.97 9.06
C GLU A 35 9.64 21.95 10.51
N HIS A 36 8.39 21.53 10.73
CA HIS A 36 7.79 21.43 12.04
C HIS A 36 7.26 20.01 12.29
N SER A 37 7.45 19.54 13.52
CA SER A 37 6.84 18.28 13.96
C SER A 37 5.34 18.44 14.08
N GLN A 38 4.58 17.70 13.27
CA GLN A 38 3.14 17.52 13.43
C GLN A 38 2.92 16.14 14.08
N PRO A 39 2.63 16.07 15.40
CA PRO A 39 2.51 14.81 16.12
C PRO A 39 1.56 13.83 15.43
N LEU A 40 1.89 12.54 15.46
CA LEU A 40 1.02 11.50 14.93
C LEU A 40 -0.16 11.27 15.87
N GLU A 41 -1.35 11.23 15.30
CA GLU A 41 -2.57 10.79 15.98
C GLU A 41 -2.47 9.31 16.39
N ALA A 42 -3.33 8.87 17.32
CA ALA A 42 -3.27 7.52 17.87
C ALA A 42 -3.31 6.45 16.77
N ASP A 43 -4.19 6.62 15.79
CA ASP A 43 -4.36 5.68 14.68
C ASP A 43 -3.12 5.63 13.78
N LEU A 44 -2.45 6.77 13.56
CA LEU A 44 -1.19 6.81 12.79
C LEU A 44 -0.03 6.16 13.55
N ARG A 45 0.03 6.33 14.87
CA ARG A 45 1.01 5.62 15.71
C ARG A 45 0.75 4.11 15.69
N GLY A 46 -0.52 3.70 15.81
CA GLY A 46 -0.92 2.29 15.66
C GLY A 46 -0.49 1.72 14.31
N ALA A 47 -0.72 2.47 13.23
CA ALA A 47 -0.27 2.08 11.90
C ALA A 47 1.25 1.92 11.79
N GLN A 48 2.05 2.82 12.39
CA GLN A 48 3.51 2.67 12.40
C GLN A 48 3.96 1.44 13.20
N VAL A 49 3.29 1.12 14.31
CA VAL A 49 3.53 -0.10 15.08
C VAL A 49 3.24 -1.34 14.23
N ASP A 50 2.10 -1.38 13.55
CA ASP A 50 1.70 -2.52 12.71
C ASP A 50 2.62 -2.69 11.50
N ILE A 51 3.02 -1.61 10.84
CA ILE A 51 4.00 -1.63 9.74
C ILE A 51 5.36 -2.14 10.24
N SER A 52 5.77 -1.74 11.45
CA SER A 52 7.03 -2.21 12.07
C SER A 52 6.96 -3.68 12.44
N TRP A 53 5.81 -4.17 12.88
CA TRP A 53 5.59 -5.56 13.23
C TRP A 53 5.57 -6.48 11.98
N ALA A 54 4.96 -6.03 10.88
CA ALA A 54 4.74 -6.85 9.70
C ALA A 54 6.00 -7.18 8.90
N GLN A 55 6.10 -8.41 8.39
CA GLN A 55 7.08 -8.86 7.39
C GLN A 55 6.57 -8.69 5.95
N HIS A 56 5.25 -8.72 5.76
CA HIS A 56 4.56 -8.57 4.48
C HIS A 56 3.43 -7.54 4.59
N LEU A 57 3.40 -6.56 3.68
CA LEU A 57 2.40 -5.49 3.65
C LEU A 57 1.49 -5.61 2.44
N VAL A 58 0.18 -5.49 2.64
CA VAL A 58 -0.80 -5.58 1.55
C VAL A 58 -1.60 -4.29 1.48
N TRP A 59 -1.61 -3.66 0.32
CA TRP A 59 -2.31 -2.40 0.08
C TRP A 59 -3.45 -2.63 -0.89
N VAL A 60 -4.68 -2.35 -0.48
CA VAL A 60 -5.88 -2.52 -1.31
C VAL A 60 -6.54 -1.17 -1.55
N TYR A 61 -6.54 -0.69 -2.79
CA TYR A 61 -7.07 0.64 -3.10
C TYR A 61 -7.48 0.78 -4.58
N PRO A 62 -8.40 1.70 -4.91
CA PRO A 62 -8.70 2.05 -6.30
C PRO A 62 -7.71 3.07 -6.86
N ILE A 63 -7.50 3.08 -8.18
CA ILE A 63 -6.90 4.21 -8.89
C ILE A 63 -7.97 5.27 -9.14
N TRP A 64 -7.73 6.47 -8.61
CA TRP A 64 -8.51 7.67 -8.89
C TRP A 64 -7.63 8.71 -9.56
N TRP A 65 -8.11 9.32 -10.65
CA TRP A 65 -7.33 10.29 -11.44
C TRP A 65 -5.91 9.83 -11.80
N GLY A 66 -5.75 8.53 -12.08
CA GLY A 66 -4.46 7.92 -12.45
C GLY A 66 -3.53 7.59 -11.27
N GLY A 67 -3.85 8.03 -10.05
CA GLY A 67 -3.01 7.93 -8.86
C GLY A 67 -3.70 7.30 -7.64
N LEU A 68 -3.08 7.55 -6.49
CA LEU A 68 -3.58 7.12 -5.18
C LEU A 68 -4.80 7.96 -4.76
N PRO A 69 -5.79 7.39 -4.06
CA PRO A 69 -6.87 8.15 -3.43
C PRO A 69 -6.31 9.21 -2.47
N ALA A 70 -6.99 10.36 -2.35
CA ALA A 70 -6.52 11.47 -1.52
C ALA A 70 -6.25 11.06 -0.06
N LEU A 71 -7.15 10.30 0.55
CA LEU A 71 -6.98 9.82 1.93
C LEU A 71 -5.76 8.89 2.07
N LEU A 72 -5.54 7.98 1.11
CA LEU A 72 -4.35 7.11 1.10
C LEU A 72 -3.06 7.91 0.90
N LYS A 73 -3.09 8.89 0.02
CA LYS A 73 -1.93 9.76 -0.19
C LYS A 73 -1.60 10.56 1.07
N GLY A 74 -2.61 11.14 1.73
CA GLY A 74 -2.45 11.85 3.00
C GLY A 74 -1.95 10.95 4.13
N PHE A 75 -2.48 9.72 4.22
CA PHE A 75 -1.97 8.71 5.15
C PHE A 75 -0.48 8.43 4.94
N LEU A 76 -0.06 8.21 3.69
CA LEU A 76 1.34 7.97 3.35
C LEU A 76 2.22 9.18 3.69
N ASP A 77 1.76 10.40 3.39
CA ASP A 77 2.48 11.64 3.72
C ASP A 77 2.67 11.83 5.22
N ARG A 78 1.71 11.37 6.02
CA ARG A 78 1.72 11.51 7.48
C ARG A 78 2.47 10.40 8.19
N ILE A 79 2.59 9.19 7.63
CA ILE A 79 3.28 8.07 8.29
C ILE A 79 4.68 7.79 7.75
N PHE A 80 4.95 7.97 6.46
CA PHE A 80 6.26 7.69 5.83
C PHE A 80 7.24 8.85 6.06
N LEU A 81 7.41 9.25 7.31
CA LEU A 81 8.23 10.39 7.73
C LEU A 81 9.73 10.02 7.85
N PRO A 82 10.63 11.02 7.77
CA PRO A 82 12.02 10.86 8.16
C PRO A 82 12.14 10.25 9.58
N GLY A 83 13.06 9.31 9.75
CA GLY A 83 13.26 8.59 11.01
C GLY A 83 12.36 7.36 11.20
N PHE A 84 11.31 7.20 10.38
CA PHE A 84 10.50 5.98 10.34
C PHE A 84 10.66 5.22 9.02
N ALA A 85 10.43 5.88 7.88
CA ALA A 85 10.49 5.24 6.57
C ALA A 85 11.87 5.33 5.91
N PHE A 86 12.54 6.46 6.12
CA PHE A 86 13.86 6.75 5.54
C PHE A 86 14.65 7.71 6.43
N LYS A 87 15.96 7.81 6.18
CA LYS A 87 16.83 8.81 6.81
C LYS A 87 17.92 9.26 5.84
N TYR A 88 17.96 10.53 5.48
CA TYR A 88 19.08 11.06 4.68
C TYR A 88 20.38 11.02 5.47
N ARG A 89 21.47 10.66 4.79
CA ARG A 89 22.81 10.67 5.38
C ARG A 89 23.38 12.08 5.26
N ALA A 90 24.07 12.54 6.30
CA ALA A 90 24.71 13.86 6.28
C ALA A 90 25.69 13.95 5.10
N ASN A 91 25.63 15.06 4.36
CA ASN A 91 26.50 15.35 3.21
C ASN A 91 26.52 14.26 2.11
N SER A 92 25.39 13.57 1.89
CA SER A 92 25.28 12.53 0.87
C SER A 92 23.95 12.60 0.13
N ALA A 93 23.95 12.24 -1.15
CA ALA A 93 22.72 11.98 -1.92
C ALA A 93 22.06 10.63 -1.56
N LEU A 94 22.71 9.83 -0.72
CA LEU A 94 22.21 8.53 -0.26
C LEU A 94 21.38 8.66 1.01
N TRP A 95 20.49 7.69 1.22
CA TRP A 95 19.64 7.59 2.40
C TRP A 95 19.58 6.15 2.91
N ASP A 96 19.30 6.02 4.21
CA ASP A 96 18.99 4.74 4.84
C ASP A 96 17.52 4.40 4.63
N ARG A 97 17.28 3.12 4.34
CA ARG A 97 15.95 2.56 4.09
C ARG A 97 15.48 1.82 5.33
N LEU A 98 14.63 2.47 6.12
CA LEU A 98 14.34 2.03 7.49
C LEU A 98 13.29 0.92 7.56
N LEU A 99 12.56 0.66 6.47
CA LEU A 99 11.57 -0.42 6.36
C LEU A 99 12.10 -1.62 5.55
N ALA A 100 13.42 -1.74 5.38
CA ALA A 100 14.06 -2.89 4.74
C ALA A 100 13.74 -4.21 5.47
N GLY A 101 13.84 -5.33 4.74
CA GLY A 101 13.51 -6.67 5.25
C GLY A 101 12.02 -7.03 5.13
N ARG A 102 11.20 -6.14 4.57
CA ARG A 102 9.77 -6.36 4.35
C ARG A 102 9.45 -6.47 2.87
N THR A 103 8.37 -7.18 2.57
CA THR A 103 7.84 -7.34 1.21
C THR A 103 6.45 -6.73 1.10
N ALA A 104 5.95 -6.51 -0.11
CA ALA A 104 4.59 -5.99 -0.28
C ALA A 104 3.84 -6.49 -1.52
N GLU A 105 2.52 -6.46 -1.41
CA GLU A 105 1.56 -6.66 -2.50
C GLU A 105 0.60 -5.48 -2.60
N LEU A 106 0.32 -5.04 -3.84
CA LEU A 106 -0.70 -4.04 -4.14
C LEU A 106 -1.86 -4.70 -4.87
N LEU A 107 -3.06 -4.66 -4.31
CA LEU A 107 -4.31 -5.11 -4.93
C LEU A 107 -5.08 -3.88 -5.40
N VAL A 108 -4.93 -3.53 -6.68
CA VAL A 108 -5.33 -2.22 -7.18
C VAL A 108 -6.48 -2.34 -8.18
N THR A 109 -7.59 -1.68 -7.90
CA THR A 109 -8.75 -1.65 -8.80
C THR A 109 -8.75 -0.40 -9.70
N MET A 110 -9.30 -0.49 -10.92
CA MET A 110 -9.42 0.67 -11.82
C MET A 110 -10.48 0.44 -12.90
N ASP A 111 -11.00 1.52 -13.48
CA ASP A 111 -11.96 1.45 -14.60
C ASP A 111 -11.29 1.45 -15.98
N PHE A 112 -10.00 1.77 -16.06
CA PHE A 112 -9.26 1.60 -17.30
C PHE A 112 -8.89 0.12 -17.52
N PRO A 113 -8.76 -0.33 -18.78
CA PRO A 113 -8.08 -1.59 -19.08
C PRO A 113 -6.64 -1.54 -18.52
N PRO A 114 -6.18 -2.55 -17.74
CA PRO A 114 -4.85 -2.51 -17.12
C PRO A 114 -3.69 -2.33 -18.11
N TRP A 115 -3.82 -2.83 -19.34
CA TRP A 115 -2.82 -2.62 -20.39
C TRP A 115 -2.73 -1.15 -20.80
N TYR A 116 -3.85 -0.43 -20.89
CA TYR A 116 -3.87 0.98 -21.28
C TYR A 116 -3.21 1.83 -20.20
N TYR A 117 -3.58 1.58 -18.94
CA TYR A 117 -2.95 2.23 -17.80
C TYR A 117 -1.43 1.98 -17.75
N ARG A 118 -0.99 0.74 -18.04
CA ARG A 118 0.42 0.36 -18.07
C ARG A 118 1.21 1.04 -19.17
N TRP A 119 0.73 0.98 -20.41
CA TRP A 119 1.53 1.31 -21.59
C TRP A 119 1.33 2.75 -22.06
N ILE A 120 0.12 3.28 -21.97
CA ILE A 120 -0.20 4.63 -22.45
C ILE A 120 0.04 5.65 -21.34
N GLN A 121 -0.58 5.43 -20.16
CA GLN A 121 -0.44 6.35 -19.03
C GLN A 121 0.86 6.12 -18.25
N ARG A 122 1.60 5.04 -18.53
CA ARG A 122 2.84 4.66 -17.83
C ARG A 122 2.63 4.40 -16.33
N GLN A 123 1.41 4.00 -15.95
CA GLN A 123 1.00 3.53 -14.63
C GLN A 123 1.49 4.40 -13.44
N PRO A 124 1.14 5.71 -13.41
CA PRO A 124 1.78 6.67 -12.50
C PRO A 124 1.52 6.34 -11.02
N GLY A 125 0.28 6.01 -10.64
CA GLY A 125 -0.06 5.54 -9.29
C GLY A 125 0.70 4.28 -8.88
N HIS A 126 0.87 3.30 -9.77
CA HIS A 126 1.66 2.10 -9.46
C HIS A 126 3.12 2.43 -9.26
N ARG A 127 3.69 3.30 -10.09
CA ARG A 127 5.09 3.73 -9.95
C ARG A 127 5.30 4.56 -8.68
N GLN A 128 4.38 5.47 -8.38
CA GLN A 128 4.40 6.26 -7.16
C GLN A 128 4.40 5.35 -5.93
N MET A 129 3.42 4.45 -5.80
CA MET A 129 3.33 3.55 -4.64
C MET A 129 4.52 2.59 -4.57
N LYS A 130 4.83 1.90 -5.69
CA LYS A 130 5.89 0.90 -5.71
C LYS A 130 7.26 1.54 -5.55
N GLN A 131 7.65 2.41 -6.46
CA GLN A 131 9.04 2.87 -6.61
C GLN A 131 9.35 4.02 -5.65
N SER A 132 8.49 5.03 -5.62
CA SER A 132 8.74 6.27 -4.89
C SER A 132 8.44 6.17 -3.40
N ILE A 133 7.58 5.24 -2.97
CA ILE A 133 7.15 5.12 -1.58
C ILE A 133 7.72 3.85 -0.95
N LEU A 134 7.26 2.67 -1.37
CA LEU A 134 7.62 1.41 -0.71
C LEU A 134 9.09 1.03 -0.93
N GLU A 135 9.51 0.99 -2.20
CA GLU A 135 10.87 0.63 -2.58
C GLU A 135 11.91 1.66 -2.14
N PHE A 136 11.53 2.94 -2.12
CA PHE A 136 12.33 4.03 -1.57
C PHE A 136 12.61 3.79 -0.08
N SER A 137 11.62 3.30 0.66
CA SER A 137 11.70 3.01 2.10
C SER A 137 12.34 1.65 2.43
N GLY A 138 12.65 0.84 1.40
CA GLY A 138 13.34 -0.45 1.55
C GLY A 138 12.45 -1.69 1.41
N ILE A 139 11.14 -1.53 1.30
CA ILE A 139 10.21 -2.65 1.17
C ILE A 139 10.36 -3.26 -0.22
N ARG A 140 10.88 -4.50 -0.30
CA ARG A 140 11.16 -5.23 -1.54
C ARG A 140 11.15 -6.75 -1.32
N PRO A 141 10.64 -7.55 -2.29
CA PRO A 141 9.98 -7.11 -3.53
C PRO A 141 8.57 -6.55 -3.31
N VAL A 142 8.10 -5.75 -4.29
CA VAL A 142 6.73 -5.23 -4.35
C VAL A 142 6.02 -5.76 -5.60
N HIS A 143 4.98 -6.56 -5.42
CA HIS A 143 4.15 -7.10 -6.50
C HIS A 143 2.86 -6.29 -6.67
N VAL A 144 2.43 -6.09 -7.91
CA VAL A 144 1.27 -5.24 -8.23
C VAL A 144 0.25 -6.04 -9.03
N HIS A 145 -0.96 -6.12 -8.51
CA HIS A 145 -2.10 -6.85 -9.06
C HIS A 145 -3.18 -5.86 -9.47
N SER A 146 -3.29 -5.57 -10.77
CA SER A 146 -4.31 -4.68 -11.31
C SER A 146 -5.60 -5.43 -11.64
N PHE A 147 -6.74 -4.90 -11.20
CA PHE A 147 -8.08 -5.41 -11.46
C PHE A 147 -8.92 -4.34 -12.16
N GLY A 148 -9.26 -4.57 -13.42
CA GLY A 148 -10.04 -3.61 -14.21
C GLY A 148 -10.31 -4.12 -15.62
N PRO A 149 -11.25 -3.51 -16.36
CA PRO A 149 -12.15 -2.42 -15.95
C PRO A 149 -13.20 -2.89 -14.92
N VAL A 150 -13.43 -2.16 -13.82
CA VAL A 150 -14.43 -2.54 -12.81
C VAL A 150 -15.86 -2.25 -13.28
N VAL A 151 -16.17 -1.03 -13.72
CA VAL A 151 -17.53 -0.62 -14.12
C VAL A 151 -18.13 -1.54 -15.21
N LYS A 152 -17.32 -1.99 -16.16
CA LYS A 152 -17.76 -2.87 -17.27
C LYS A 152 -17.52 -4.36 -17.00
N SER A 153 -17.26 -4.75 -15.76
CA SER A 153 -17.00 -6.15 -15.41
C SER A 153 -18.31 -6.96 -15.23
N SER A 154 -18.28 -8.24 -15.61
CA SER A 154 -19.34 -9.19 -15.27
C SER A 154 -19.18 -9.69 -13.84
N ALA A 155 -20.26 -10.24 -13.27
CA ALA A 155 -20.20 -10.90 -11.96
C ALA A 155 -19.17 -12.06 -11.94
N ALA A 156 -19.13 -12.88 -12.99
CA ALA A 156 -18.16 -13.95 -13.14
C ALA A 156 -16.71 -13.43 -13.14
N ARG A 157 -16.44 -12.31 -13.80
CA ARG A 157 -15.10 -11.69 -13.79
C ARG A 157 -14.72 -11.19 -12.40
N ARG A 158 -15.65 -10.55 -11.68
CA ARG A 158 -15.40 -10.11 -10.29
C ARG A 158 -15.16 -11.29 -9.37
N ALA A 159 -15.92 -12.39 -9.52
CA ALA A 159 -15.71 -13.62 -8.75
C ALA A 159 -14.31 -14.21 -9.00
N ALA A 160 -13.86 -14.27 -10.27
CA ALA A 160 -12.52 -14.72 -10.61
C ALA A 160 -11.42 -13.83 -9.99
N TRP A 161 -11.64 -12.52 -9.90
CA TRP A 161 -10.71 -11.62 -9.21
C TRP A 161 -10.65 -11.88 -7.70
N ILE A 162 -11.80 -12.12 -7.06
CA ILE A 162 -11.87 -12.49 -5.64
C ILE A 162 -11.13 -13.82 -5.40
N GLU A 163 -11.28 -14.80 -6.28
CA GLU A 163 -10.57 -16.07 -6.16
C GLU A 163 -9.05 -15.90 -6.35
N ARG A 164 -8.63 -15.07 -7.30
CA ARG A 164 -7.21 -14.73 -7.42
C ARG A 164 -6.67 -14.08 -6.14
N VAL A 165 -7.42 -13.16 -5.53
CA VAL A 165 -7.06 -12.52 -4.26
C VAL A 165 -6.96 -13.53 -3.12
N ARG A 166 -7.85 -14.53 -3.09
CA ARG A 166 -7.79 -15.65 -2.14
C ARG A 166 -6.50 -16.44 -2.28
N THR A 167 -6.16 -16.84 -3.50
CA THR A 167 -4.91 -17.58 -3.76
C THR A 167 -3.68 -16.78 -3.32
N LEU A 168 -3.67 -15.47 -3.55
CA LEU A 168 -2.58 -14.60 -3.08
C LEU A 168 -2.50 -14.57 -1.55
N GLY A 169 -3.64 -14.44 -0.86
CA GLY A 169 -3.70 -14.48 0.61
C GLY A 169 -3.22 -15.82 1.17
N THR A 170 -3.70 -16.95 0.64
CA THR A 170 -3.23 -18.28 1.03
C THR A 170 -1.73 -18.42 0.84
N ARG A 171 -1.17 -17.96 -0.28
CA ARG A 171 0.27 -18.00 -0.52
C ARG A 171 1.04 -17.20 0.51
N ALA A 172 0.57 -16.01 0.86
CA ALA A 172 1.21 -15.16 1.86
C ALA A 172 1.15 -15.75 3.26
N GLY A 173 0.11 -16.54 3.58
CA GLY A 173 0.00 -17.22 4.87
C GLY A 173 0.95 -18.40 5.07
N LEU A 174 1.58 -18.89 4.00
CA LEU A 174 2.55 -19.98 4.03
C LEU A 174 4.01 -19.50 4.15
N LEU A 175 4.25 -18.18 4.11
CA LEU A 175 5.57 -17.56 4.23
C LEU A 175 5.90 -17.32 5.71
#